data_AF-A0A088DI02-F1
#
_entry.id   AF-A0A088DI02-F1
#
_cell.length_a   1.000
_cell.length_b   1.000
_cell.length_c   1.000
_cell.angle_alpha   90.00
_cell.angle_beta   90.00
_cell.angle_gamma   90.00
#
_symmetry.space_group_name_H-M   'P 1'
#
loop_
_entity.id
_entity.type
_entity.pdbx_description
1 polymer ?
#
loop_
_entity_poly.entity_id
_entity_poly.type
_entity_poly.pdbx_seq_one_letter_code
_entity_poly.pdbx_strand_id
1 'polypeptide(L)'
;DEIVYQLTLQRVQRAFTRLVSETRGKDYEERLNILGLESLQLRRLKCDLITMFKIRRGIIDVCHGQSEGLQRLLSNPKPSFRTLRTGPNIKVPLVLSMVREWCFSLRVLRPWNSLSSEIRESQTIQMFRQRLHGVDFCVFFRYPY
;
A
#
# COMPACT_ATOMS: atom_id res chain seq x y z
N ASP A 1 -14.99 -4.17 -10.99
CA ASP A 1 -13.69 -4.81 -10.69
C ASP A 1 -12.58 -3.82 -10.42
N GLU A 2 -11.96 -3.92 -9.24
CA GLU A 2 -10.91 -3.00 -8.77
C GLU A 2 -9.63 -3.03 -9.62
N ILE A 3 -9.36 -4.16 -10.31
CA ILE A 3 -8.26 -4.33 -11.26
C ILE A 3 -8.46 -3.44 -12.50
N VAL A 4 -9.67 -3.42 -13.07
CA VAL A 4 -10.01 -2.58 -14.23
C VAL A 4 -9.86 -1.10 -13.87
N TYR A 5 -10.22 -0.73 -12.65
CA TYR A 5 -10.06 0.64 -12.14
C TYR A 5 -8.59 1.06 -12.02
N GLN A 6 -7.70 0.18 -11.52
CA GLN A 6 -6.25 0.44 -11.46
C GLN A 6 -5.66 0.67 -12.85
N LEU A 7 -6.01 -0.20 -13.80
CA LEU A 7 -5.54 -0.11 -15.19
C LEU A 7 -6.04 1.18 -15.86
N THR A 8 -7.28 1.58 -15.59
CA THR A 8 -7.88 2.81 -16.14
C THR A 8 -7.15 4.04 -15.62
N LEU A 9 -6.89 4.09 -14.32
CA LEU A 9 -6.23 5.23 -13.70
C LEU A 9 -4.75 5.38 -14.12
N GLN A 10 -4.01 4.30 -14.27
CA GLN A 10 -2.62 4.36 -14.74
C GLN A 10 -2.52 4.82 -16.21
N ARG A 11 -3.53 4.50 -17.03
CA ARG A 11 -3.66 5.03 -18.41
C ARG A 11 -3.79 6.55 -18.42
N VAL A 12 -4.53 7.14 -17.47
CA VAL A 12 -4.65 8.60 -17.36
C VAL A 12 -3.29 9.24 -17.09
N GLN A 13 -2.49 8.70 -16.16
CA GLN A 13 -1.14 9.22 -15.91
C GLN A 13 -0.22 9.02 -17.13
N ARG A 14 -0.28 7.86 -17.79
CA ARG A 14 0.48 7.61 -19.04
C ARG A 14 0.11 8.60 -20.13
N ALA A 15 -1.17 8.93 -20.29
CA ALA A 15 -1.64 9.92 -21.26
C ALA A 15 -1.16 11.33 -20.90
N PHE A 16 -1.33 11.75 -19.65
CA PHE A 16 -0.88 13.06 -19.18
C PHE A 16 0.62 13.27 -19.39
N THR A 17 1.44 12.29 -18.99
CA THR A 17 2.91 12.39 -19.15
C THR A 17 3.33 12.47 -20.62
N ARG A 18 2.61 11.84 -21.56
CA ARG A 18 2.91 11.94 -23.01
C ARG A 18 2.69 13.33 -23.60
N LEU A 19 1.87 14.16 -22.96
CA LEU A 19 1.58 15.51 -23.46
C LEU A 19 2.71 16.50 -23.17
N VAL A 20 3.65 16.15 -22.28
CA VAL A 20 4.78 17.02 -21.96
C VAL A 20 5.87 16.84 -23.03
N SER A 21 6.19 17.92 -23.75
CA SER A 21 7.14 17.94 -24.86
C SER A 21 8.52 17.38 -24.50
N GLU A 22 9.02 17.68 -23.30
CA GLU A 22 10.32 17.23 -22.77
C GLU A 22 10.43 15.70 -22.61
N THR A 23 9.30 15.00 -22.61
CA THR A 23 9.23 13.55 -22.39
C THR A 23 8.93 12.76 -23.67
N ARG A 24 8.95 13.43 -24.83
CA ARG A 24 8.64 12.82 -26.13
C ARG A 24 9.62 11.69 -26.46
N GLY A 25 9.09 10.53 -26.85
CA GLY A 25 9.90 9.35 -27.20
C GLY A 25 10.48 8.58 -26.02
N LYS A 26 10.24 9.02 -24.78
CA LYS A 26 10.70 8.34 -23.56
C LYS A 26 9.69 7.28 -23.10
N ASP A 27 10.19 6.22 -22.48
CA ASP A 27 9.31 5.20 -21.88
C ASP A 27 8.66 5.70 -20.58
N TYR A 28 7.58 5.07 -20.12
CA TYR A 28 6.78 5.55 -18.98
C TYR A 28 7.60 5.80 -17.72
N GLU A 29 8.51 4.89 -17.34
CA GLU A 29 9.36 5.06 -16.16
C GLU A 29 10.34 6.23 -16.32
N GLU A 30 10.91 6.42 -17.51
CA GLU A 30 11.75 7.57 -17.82
C GLU A 30 10.97 8.89 -17.75
N ARG A 31 9.73 8.91 -18.26
CA ARG A 31 8.86 10.10 -18.18
C ARG A 31 8.56 10.46 -16.72
N LEU A 32 8.30 9.46 -15.88
CA LEU A 32 8.07 9.68 -14.46
C LEU A 32 9.31 10.26 -13.77
N ASN A 33 10.50 9.73 -14.09
CA ASN A 33 11.75 10.22 -13.54
C ASN A 33 12.04 11.67 -13.95
N ILE A 34 11.91 12.01 -15.23
CA ILE A 34 12.10 13.38 -15.75
C ILE A 34 11.16 14.37 -15.06
N LEU A 35 9.90 13.98 -14.86
CA LEU A 35 8.88 14.83 -14.26
C LEU A 35 8.91 14.82 -12.71
N GLY A 36 9.78 14.01 -12.09
CA GLY A 36 9.79 13.80 -10.64
C GLY A 36 8.46 13.25 -10.09
N LEU A 37 7.73 12.47 -10.88
CA LEU A 37 6.41 11.95 -10.53
C LEU A 37 6.48 10.52 -10.03
N GLU A 38 5.77 10.23 -8.94
CA GLU A 38 5.54 8.86 -8.50
C GLU A 38 4.51 8.16 -9.40
N SER A 39 4.73 6.87 -9.66
CA SER A 39 3.73 6.04 -10.32
C SER A 39 2.43 6.04 -9.50
N LEU A 40 1.30 5.95 -10.20
CA LEU A 40 0.01 5.99 -9.53
C LEU A 40 -0.21 4.79 -8.60
N GLN A 41 0.35 3.63 -8.95
CA GLN A 41 0.34 2.43 -8.12
C GLN A 41 1.08 2.67 -6.79
N LEU A 42 2.26 3.31 -6.86
CA LEU A 42 3.03 3.68 -5.67
C LEU A 42 2.29 4.69 -4.80
N ARG A 43 1.71 5.73 -5.40
CA ARG A 43 0.90 6.71 -4.67
C ARG A 43 -0.29 6.06 -3.96
N ARG A 44 -0.98 5.14 -4.62
CA ARG A 44 -2.10 4.40 -4.01
C ARG A 44 -1.63 3.53 -2.85
N LEU A 45 -0.52 2.81 -3.02
CA LEU A 45 0.05 2.02 -1.94
C LEU A 45 0.40 2.87 -0.71
N LYS A 46 1.04 4.04 -0.91
CA LYS A 46 1.32 4.97 0.19
C LYS A 46 0.04 5.44 0.87
N CYS A 47 -1.01 5.79 0.10
CA CYS A 47 -2.32 6.15 0.65
C CYS A 47 -2.96 5.01 1.46
N ASP A 48 -2.88 3.77 0.97
CA ASP A 48 -3.38 2.60 1.68
C ASP A 48 -2.63 2.39 3.01
N LEU A 49 -1.29 2.49 3.00
CA LEU A 49 -0.46 2.38 4.19
C LEU A 49 -0.78 3.48 5.22
N ILE A 50 -0.99 4.72 4.77
CA ILE A 50 -1.41 5.83 5.64
C ILE A 50 -2.79 5.54 6.24
N THR A 51 -3.72 5.02 5.45
CA THR A 51 -5.07 4.66 5.92
C THR A 51 -4.98 3.55 6.97
N MET A 52 -4.16 2.52 6.71
CA MET A 52 -3.87 1.45 7.65
C MET A 52 -3.25 1.98 8.97
N PHE A 53 -2.29 2.91 8.88
CA PHE A 53 -1.73 3.57 10.07
C PHE A 53 -2.81 4.29 10.88
N LYS A 54 -3.70 5.05 10.23
CA LYS A 54 -4.79 5.77 10.89
C LYS A 54 -5.76 4.81 11.59
N ILE A 55 -6.12 3.70 10.94
CA ILE A 55 -6.98 2.66 11.54
C ILE A 55 -6.29 2.05 12.76
N ARG A 56 -5.00 1.67 12.65
CA ARG A 56 -4.26 1.07 13.76
C ARG A 56 -4.07 2.01 14.96
N ARG A 57 -4.00 3.32 14.71
CA ARG A 57 -3.94 4.35 15.75
C ARG A 57 -5.31 4.76 16.30
N GLY A 58 -6.41 4.18 15.81
CA GLY A 58 -7.77 4.55 16.22
C GLY A 58 -8.21 5.96 15.78
N ILE A 59 -7.54 6.55 14.79
CA ILE A 59 -7.84 7.90 14.27
C ILE A 59 -9.06 7.87 13.36
N ILE A 60 -9.25 6.76 12.63
CA ILE A 60 -10.43 6.51 11.80
C ILE A 60 -11.09 5.27 12.35
N ASP A 61 -12.38 5.37 12.71
CA ASP A 61 -13.21 4.21 12.97
C ASP A 61 -13.70 3.61 11.65
N VAL A 62 -13.63 2.28 11.54
CA VAL A 62 -14.15 1.57 10.39
C VAL A 62 -15.49 1.01 10.84
N CYS A 63 -16.59 1.69 10.49
CA CYS A 63 -17.94 1.40 11.00
C CYS A 63 -18.31 -0.10 11.01
N HIS A 64 -19.08 -0.46 12.05
CA HIS A 64 -19.39 -1.81 12.57
C HIS A 64 -20.31 -2.69 11.69
N GLY A 65 -20.19 -2.67 10.36
CA GLY A 65 -21.09 -3.45 9.49
C GLY A 65 -20.43 -4.34 8.44
N GLN A 66 -19.29 -3.92 7.89
CA GLN A 66 -18.66 -4.61 6.75
C GLN A 66 -17.15 -4.84 6.93
N SER A 67 -16.58 -4.34 8.01
CA SER A 67 -15.12 -4.27 8.22
C SER A 67 -14.63 -4.98 9.48
N GLU A 68 -15.51 -5.67 10.22
CA GLU A 68 -15.11 -6.45 11.41
C GLU A 68 -13.99 -7.45 11.09
N GLY A 69 -13.94 -7.98 9.86
CA GLY A 69 -12.85 -8.84 9.40
C GLY A 69 -11.50 -8.11 9.39
N LEU A 70 -11.49 -6.86 8.90
CA LEU A 70 -10.30 -6.02 8.90
C LEU A 70 -9.91 -5.64 10.33
N GLN A 71 -10.84 -5.13 11.14
CA GLN A 71 -10.54 -4.82 12.55
C GLN A 71 -10.02 -6.05 13.31
N ARG A 72 -10.61 -7.24 13.14
CA ARG A 72 -10.12 -8.49 13.74
C ARG A 72 -8.71 -8.86 13.27
N LEU A 73 -8.40 -8.71 11.98
CA LEU A 73 -7.04 -8.94 11.45
C LEU A 73 -6.02 -7.96 12.06
N LEU A 74 -6.43 -6.70 12.28
CA LEU A 74 -5.56 -5.66 12.84
C LEU A 74 -5.42 -5.71 14.37
N SER A 75 -6.46 -6.21 15.06
CA SER A 75 -6.60 -6.25 16.53
C SER A 75 -5.93 -7.45 17.19
N ASN A 76 -5.11 -8.22 16.47
CA ASN A 76 -4.30 -9.29 17.07
C ASN A 76 -2.87 -8.81 17.40
N PRO A 77 -2.64 -8.28 18.62
CA PRO A 77 -1.34 -8.28 19.26
C PRO A 77 -1.44 -9.14 20.54
N LYS A 78 -1.40 -10.47 20.43
CA LYS A 78 -1.02 -11.28 21.60
C LYS A 78 0.09 -12.26 21.21
N PRO A 79 1.26 -12.19 21.87
CA PRO A 79 2.21 -13.29 21.81
C PRO A 79 1.56 -14.45 22.56
N SER A 80 1.05 -15.43 21.82
CA SER A 80 0.83 -16.75 22.42
C SER A 80 2.20 -17.28 22.77
N PHE A 81 2.43 -17.58 24.05
CA PHE A 81 3.70 -18.03 24.65
C PHE A 81 4.27 -19.35 24.08
N ARG A 82 3.89 -19.80 22.87
CA ARG A 82 4.27 -21.10 22.31
C ARG A 82 4.61 -21.16 20.82
N THR A 83 4.88 -20.05 20.14
CA THR A 83 5.40 -20.14 18.75
C THR A 83 6.64 -19.30 18.55
N LEU A 84 7.77 -19.99 18.59
CA LEU A 84 9.14 -19.54 18.37
C LEU A 84 9.40 -19.08 16.91
N ARG A 85 8.50 -18.31 16.28
CA ARG A 85 8.74 -17.59 15.01
C ARG A 85 7.61 -16.63 14.58
N THR A 86 7.09 -15.79 15.48
CA THR A 86 6.05 -14.82 15.13
C THR A 86 6.42 -13.44 15.65
N GLY A 87 7.02 -12.61 14.78
CA GLY A 87 7.23 -11.20 15.05
C GLY A 87 5.91 -10.41 15.07
N PRO A 88 5.94 -9.08 15.24
CA PRO A 88 4.76 -8.18 15.33
C PRO A 88 3.96 -8.04 14.02
N ASN A 89 4.11 -8.99 13.09
CA ASN A 89 3.54 -8.95 11.76
C ASN A 89 2.10 -9.45 11.76
N ILE A 90 1.25 -8.79 10.97
CA ILE A 90 -0.15 -9.18 10.80
C ILE A 90 -0.19 -10.46 9.97
N LYS A 91 -1.01 -11.44 10.37
CA LYS A 91 -1.22 -12.65 9.58
C LYS A 91 -1.86 -12.29 8.24
N VAL A 92 -1.17 -12.62 7.15
CA VAL A 92 -1.70 -12.48 5.79
C VAL A 92 -2.47 -13.77 5.47
N PRO A 93 -3.80 -13.74 5.31
CA PRO A 93 -4.56 -14.95 4.99
C PRO A 93 -4.20 -15.42 3.58
N LEU A 94 -4.24 -16.75 3.37
CA LEU A 94 -4.19 -17.33 2.04
C LEU A 94 -5.54 -17.12 1.37
N VAL A 95 -5.54 -16.49 0.19
CA VAL A 95 -6.76 -16.14 -0.53
C VAL A 95 -6.66 -16.72 -1.94
N LEU A 96 -7.69 -17.47 -2.33
CA LEU A 96 -7.75 -18.14 -3.63
C LEU A 96 -8.27 -17.24 -4.75
N SER A 97 -9.00 -16.18 -4.38
CA SER A 97 -9.56 -15.22 -5.34
C SER A 97 -8.61 -14.06 -5.57
N MET A 98 -8.14 -13.92 -6.81
CA MET A 98 -7.30 -12.80 -7.24
C MET A 98 -7.97 -11.45 -6.93
N VAL A 99 -9.28 -11.30 -7.14
CA VAL A 99 -10.02 -10.05 -6.86
C VAL A 99 -9.93 -9.66 -5.38
N ARG A 100 -10.03 -10.63 -4.47
CA ARG A 100 -9.91 -10.37 -3.03
C ARG A 100 -8.49 -9.97 -2.64
N GLU A 101 -7.47 -10.54 -3.26
CA GLU A 101 -6.06 -10.16 -3.00
C GLU A 101 -5.81 -8.66 -3.25
N TRP A 102 -6.48 -8.06 -4.22
CA TRP A 102 -6.36 -6.64 -4.56
C TRP A 102 -7.21 -5.69 -3.70
N CYS A 103 -8.12 -6.21 -2.87
CA CYS A 103 -8.91 -5.40 -1.96
C CYS A 103 -8.02 -4.77 -0.88
N PHE A 104 -8.36 -3.56 -0.46
CA PHE A 104 -7.63 -2.80 0.57
C PHE A 104 -7.23 -3.66 1.78
N SER A 105 -8.17 -4.41 2.33
CA SER A 105 -8.01 -5.26 3.53
C SER A 105 -6.89 -6.30 3.43
N LEU A 106 -6.47 -6.67 2.22
CA LEU A 106 -5.50 -7.72 1.96
C LEU A 106 -4.22 -7.18 1.32
N ARG A 107 -4.34 -6.32 0.30
CA ARG A 107 -3.17 -5.79 -0.42
C ARG A 107 -2.24 -4.96 0.46
N VAL A 108 -2.78 -4.32 1.50
CA VAL A 108 -1.99 -3.46 2.41
C VAL A 108 -1.15 -4.27 3.40
N LEU A 109 -1.50 -5.53 3.65
CA LEU A 109 -0.89 -6.33 4.72
C LEU A 109 0.57 -6.68 4.45
N ARG A 110 0.90 -7.11 3.22
CA ARG A 110 2.30 -7.46 2.87
C ARG A 110 3.22 -6.23 2.90
N PRO A 111 2.87 -5.10 2.26
CA PRO A 111 3.65 -3.87 2.36
C PRO A 111 3.73 -3.33 3.79
N TRP A 112 2.67 -3.48 4.60
CA TRP A 112 2.71 -3.09 6.01
C TRP A 112 3.71 -3.93 6.80
N ASN A 113 3.75 -5.24 6.56
CA ASN A 113 4.65 -6.16 7.26
C ASN A 113 6.12 -6.03 6.85
N SER A 114 6.42 -5.43 5.68
CA SER A 114 7.80 -5.13 5.28
C SER A 114 8.33 -3.83 5.88
N LEU A 115 7.46 -3.00 6.47
CA LEU A 115 7.91 -1.80 7.18
C LEU A 115 8.66 -2.19 8.46
N SER A 116 9.74 -1.47 8.76
CA SER A 116 10.42 -1.59 10.05
C SER A 116 9.47 -1.18 11.19
N SER A 117 9.76 -1.67 12.40
CA SER A 117 8.99 -1.29 13.60
C SER A 117 9.02 0.22 13.83
N GLU A 118 10.16 0.89 13.57
CA GLU A 118 10.32 2.34 13.68
C GLU A 118 9.33 3.12 12.81
N ILE A 119 9.08 2.65 11.58
CA ILE A 119 8.12 3.29 10.68
C ILE A 119 6.70 3.02 11.20
N ARG A 120 6.36 1.75 11.51
CA ARG A 120 5.01 1.37 11.97
C ARG A 120 4.61 2.07 13.27
N GLU A 121 5.56 2.34 14.15
CA GLU A 121 5.36 2.94 15.46
C GLU A 121 5.58 4.46 15.47
N SER A 122 5.64 5.11 14.29
CA SER A 122 5.72 6.57 14.15
C SER A 122 4.66 7.28 15.00
N GLN A 123 5.05 8.36 15.68
CA GLN A 123 4.18 9.07 16.63
C GLN A 123 3.05 9.84 15.94
N THR A 124 3.31 10.42 14.77
CA THR A 124 2.34 11.22 14.01
C THR A 124 2.16 10.70 12.60
N ILE A 125 1.02 11.04 11.97
CA ILE A 125 0.76 10.73 10.55
C ILE A 125 1.81 11.39 9.66
N GLN A 126 2.26 12.61 10.00
CA GLN A 126 3.26 13.33 9.22
C GLN A 126 4.61 12.63 9.25
N MET A 127 5.08 12.20 10.43
CA MET A 127 6.32 11.42 10.54
C MET A 127 6.22 10.10 9.78
N PHE A 128 5.07 9.42 9.87
CA PHE A 128 4.84 8.19 9.11
C PHE A 128 4.95 8.45 7.60
N ARG A 129 4.29 9.49 7.08
CA ARG A 129 4.35 9.90 5.67
C ARG A 129 5.78 10.19 5.21
N GLN A 130 6.51 10.98 5.99
CA GLN A 130 7.91 11.32 5.68
C GLN A 130 8.79 10.07 5.60
N ARG A 131 8.65 9.16 6.55
CA ARG A 131 9.42 7.90 6.56
C ARG A 131 9.08 6.97 5.40
N LEU A 132 7.85 6.99 4.88
CA LEU A 132 7.48 6.22 3.69
C LEU A 132 8.20 6.67 2.41
N HIS A 133 8.74 7.89 2.34
CA HIS A 133 9.46 8.34 1.13
C HIS A 133 10.78 7.61 0.93
N GLY A 134 11.44 7.15 1.99
CA GLY A 134 12.71 6.41 1.92
C GLY A 134 12.56 4.89 1.76
N VAL A 135 11.33 4.37 1.66
CA VAL A 135 11.07 2.93 1.53
C VAL A 135 10.88 2.57 0.06
N ASP A 136 11.65 1.59 -0.41
CA ASP A 136 11.44 0.99 -1.72
C ASP A 136 10.28 -0.02 -1.67
N PHE A 137 9.25 0.23 -2.48
CA PHE A 137 8.08 -0.63 -2.62
C PHE A 137 8.05 -1.37 -3.97
N CYS A 138 9.09 -1.28 -4.80
CA CYS A 138 9.12 -1.90 -6.13
C CYS A 138 8.82 -3.40 -6.10
N VAL A 139 9.21 -4.09 -5.02
CA VAL A 139 8.94 -5.53 -4.80
C VAL A 139 7.44 -5.90 -4.75
N PHE A 140 6.55 -4.94 -4.53
CA PHE A 140 5.10 -5.16 -4.45
C PHE A 140 4.37 -4.93 -5.77
N PHE A 141 5.00 -4.29 -6.75
CA PHE A 141 4.45 -4.12 -8.09
C PHE A 141 4.92 -5.29 -8.94
N ARG A 142 4.31 -6.46 -8.72
CA ARG A 142 4.57 -7.63 -9.58
C ARG A 142 4.06 -7.34 -11.00
N TYR A 143 5.01 -7.36 -11.92
CA TYR A 143 4.97 -7.19 -13.38
C TYR A 143 5.14 -5.75 -13.92
N PRO A 144 6.20 -5.52 -14.73
CA PRO A 144 6.20 -4.42 -15.68
C PRO A 144 5.17 -4.74 -16.77
N TYR A 145 4.26 -3.81 -17.05
CA TYR A 145 3.39 -3.85 -18.22
C TYR A 145 3.84 -2.83 -19.25
#